data_AF-A0A2E7PPM1-F1
#
_entry.id   AF-A0A2E7PPM1-F1
#
_cell.length_a   1.000
_cell.length_b   1.000
_cell.length_c   1.000
_cell.angle_alpha   90.00
_cell.angle_beta   90.00
_cell.angle_gamma   90.00
#
_symmetry.space_group_name_H-M   'P 1'
#
loop_
_entity.id
_entity.type
_entity.pdbx_description
1 polymer ?
#
loop_
_entity_poly.entity_id
_entity_poly.type
_entity_poly.pdbx_seq_one_letter_code
_entity_poly.pdbx_strand_id
1 'polypeptide(L)'
;MKRFAQLLGLTALSIAFIGCSPSQEQPADAGGDGSNPGTAAPADANSDGADANSTKSKGLIAYSPLTLSNPFFKVIGDNIKAEAEKNGYETLMVDPDMDVKKQSDQMEDFISRGVTAIILVPCDRLSIGPSVKAANEKG
;
A
#
# COMPACT_ATOMS: atom_id res chain seq x y z
N MET A 1 5.09 37.60 -2.81
CA MET A 1 6.26 38.16 -2.08
C MET A 1 6.06 37.93 -0.58
N LYS A 2 7.05 37.35 0.13
CA LYS A 2 7.16 37.26 1.61
C LYS A 2 5.96 36.52 2.28
N ARG A 3 6.14 35.37 2.95
CA ARG A 3 7.16 35.11 3.97
C ARG A 3 7.72 33.68 3.90
N PHE A 4 8.92 33.55 3.33
CA PHE A 4 9.83 32.42 3.56
C PHE A 4 10.97 32.92 4.46
N ALA A 5 10.86 32.70 5.78
CA ALA A 5 11.95 32.96 6.73
C ALA A 5 11.59 32.42 8.12
N GLN A 6 11.91 31.16 8.41
CA GLN A 6 12.39 30.69 9.73
C GLN A 6 12.85 29.24 9.63
N LEU A 7 14.08 29.09 9.12
CA LEU A 7 14.85 27.84 9.11
C LEU A 7 16.19 28.14 9.79
N LEU A 8 16.35 27.82 11.08
CA LEU A 8 17.64 27.83 11.78
C LEU A 8 17.57 27.07 13.12
N GLY A 9 18.60 26.29 13.46
CA GLY A 9 18.78 25.66 14.79
C GLY A 9 18.26 24.22 14.87
N LEU A 10 18.98 23.18 14.43
CA LEU A 10 20.27 22.67 14.92
C LEU A 10 20.19 21.97 16.29
N THR A 11 19.90 20.67 16.29
CA THR A 11 20.46 19.70 17.26
C THR A 11 20.62 18.35 16.57
N ALA A 12 21.86 17.98 16.28
CA ALA A 12 22.21 16.62 15.91
C ALA A 12 22.20 15.73 17.17
N LEU A 13 21.55 14.57 17.11
CA LEU A 13 21.74 13.51 18.10
C LEU A 13 21.95 12.18 17.36
N SER A 14 23.22 11.92 17.05
CA SER A 14 23.66 10.65 16.46
C SER A 14 23.55 9.53 17.50
N ILE A 15 22.75 8.50 17.21
CA ILE A 15 22.87 7.19 17.87
C ILE A 15 23.05 6.15 16.78
N ALA A 16 24.28 5.66 16.64
CA ALA A 16 24.60 4.56 15.74
C ALA A 16 24.33 3.23 16.45
N PHE A 17 23.30 2.50 16.01
CA PHE A 17 23.13 1.10 16.35
C PHE A 17 23.74 0.22 15.25
N ILE A 18 25.06 0.01 15.34
CA ILE A 18 25.75 -1.06 14.61
C ILE A 18 25.48 -2.37 15.37
N GLY A 19 24.30 -2.95 15.12
CA GLY A 19 23.91 -4.25 15.66
C GLY A 19 24.16 -5.36 14.64
N CYS A 20 25.40 -5.84 14.56
CA CYS A 20 25.75 -7.01 13.73
C CYS A 20 26.34 -8.09 14.63
N SER A 21 25.49 -8.95 15.16
CA SER A 21 25.89 -10.10 15.99
C SER A 21 26.14 -11.33 15.12
N PRO A 22 27.36 -11.87 15.16
CA PRO A 22 27.52 -13.31 15.37
C PRO A 22 28.54 -13.62 16.47
N SER A 23 28.62 -14.91 16.82
CA SER A 23 29.54 -15.53 17.79
C SER A 23 29.15 -15.40 19.27
N GLN A 24 28.48 -16.46 19.74
CA GLN A 24 28.50 -16.88 21.14
C GLN A 24 29.88 -17.45 21.48
N GLU A 25 30.29 -17.38 22.75
CA GLU A 25 30.96 -18.52 23.39
C GLU A 25 30.74 -18.50 24.92
N GLN A 26 30.13 -19.56 25.46
CA GLN A 26 30.11 -19.89 26.89
C GLN A 26 30.23 -21.42 27.01
N PRO A 27 31.13 -21.96 27.85
CA PRO A 27 31.45 -23.38 27.82
C PRO A 27 30.60 -24.25 28.77
N ALA A 28 30.61 -25.56 28.45
CA ALA A 28 30.31 -26.73 29.27
C ALA A 28 28.85 -27.08 29.61
N ASP A 29 28.31 -28.09 28.91
CA ASP A 29 28.06 -29.43 29.49
C ASP A 29 28.14 -30.53 28.39
N ALA A 30 28.16 -31.81 28.75
CA ALA A 30 28.59 -32.93 27.89
C ALA A 30 27.49 -33.93 27.47
N GLY A 31 27.70 -34.64 26.35
CA GLY A 31 27.19 -36.02 26.16
C GLY A 31 26.60 -36.41 24.78
N GLY A 32 27.13 -37.47 24.16
CA GLY A 32 26.53 -38.27 23.06
C GLY A 32 26.62 -37.65 21.65
N ASP A 33 27.60 -37.99 20.80
CA ASP A 33 27.76 -39.23 19.99
C ASP A 33 26.73 -39.39 18.83
N GLY A 34 27.24 -39.56 17.59
CA GLY A 34 26.43 -39.70 16.36
C GLY A 34 27.08 -39.18 15.06
N SER A 35 27.81 -40.03 14.34
CA SER A 35 28.44 -39.75 13.02
C SER A 35 27.45 -39.97 11.83
N ASN A 36 27.65 -39.54 10.57
CA ASN A 36 28.81 -39.02 9.80
C ASN A 36 28.31 -38.07 8.64
N PRO A 37 29.06 -37.65 7.58
CA PRO A 37 28.83 -36.37 6.87
C PRO A 37 28.44 -36.46 5.37
N GLY A 38 28.26 -35.30 4.71
CA GLY A 38 28.22 -35.11 3.25
C GLY A 38 27.49 -33.80 2.86
N THR A 39 28.13 -32.70 2.47
CA THR A 39 28.91 -32.40 1.24
C THR A 39 28.04 -31.92 0.06
N ALA A 40 28.53 -30.87 -0.62
CA ALA A 40 28.12 -30.31 -1.92
C ALA A 40 26.95 -29.28 -1.99
N ALA A 41 27.34 -28.00 -2.02
CA ALA A 41 26.94 -27.08 -3.12
C ALA A 41 27.67 -27.51 -4.42
N PRO A 42 27.31 -27.07 -5.66
CA PRO A 42 26.60 -25.83 -5.99
C PRO A 42 25.51 -25.96 -7.09
N ALA A 43 24.86 -24.85 -7.44
CA ALA A 43 24.50 -24.51 -8.83
C ALA A 43 23.98 -23.07 -8.94
N ASP A 44 24.71 -22.21 -9.64
CA ASP A 44 24.17 -20.94 -10.14
C ASP A 44 23.11 -21.23 -11.22
N ALA A 45 21.84 -21.00 -10.90
CA ALA A 45 20.77 -21.00 -11.88
C ALA A 45 20.57 -19.57 -12.40
N ASN A 46 21.24 -19.24 -13.50
CA ASN A 46 21.09 -18.00 -14.23
C ASN A 46 19.63 -17.83 -14.68
N SER A 47 18.83 -17.06 -13.93
CA SER A 47 17.45 -16.75 -14.30
C SER A 47 17.45 -15.60 -15.31
N ASP A 48 17.63 -15.93 -16.60
CA ASP A 48 17.10 -15.12 -17.71
C ASP A 48 15.58 -15.06 -17.52
N GLY A 49 15.14 -14.03 -16.81
CA GLY A 49 13.85 -13.96 -16.13
C GLY A 49 12.94 -12.89 -16.68
N ALA A 50 12.78 -12.87 -18.01
CA ALA A 50 11.81 -12.09 -18.79
C ALA A 50 11.69 -10.59 -18.45
N ASP A 51 11.96 -9.75 -19.45
CA ASP A 51 11.33 -8.42 -19.53
C ASP A 51 9.81 -8.59 -19.54
N ALA A 52 9.23 -8.62 -18.34
CA ALA A 52 7.80 -8.49 -18.13
C ALA A 52 7.45 -7.09 -18.63
N ASN A 53 6.96 -7.03 -19.88
CA ASN A 53 6.49 -5.83 -20.53
C ASN A 53 5.34 -5.22 -19.71
N SER A 54 5.73 -4.43 -18.70
CA SER A 54 4.84 -3.77 -17.76
C SER A 54 4.12 -2.68 -18.53
N THR A 55 3.01 -3.10 -19.15
CA THR A 55 2.06 -2.21 -19.78
C THR A 55 1.66 -1.21 -18.70
N LYS A 56 2.19 0.02 -18.78
CA LYS A 56 1.97 1.03 -17.76
C LYS A 56 0.47 1.21 -17.61
N SER A 57 0.00 1.13 -16.37
CA SER A 57 -1.41 1.34 -16.06
C SER A 57 -1.86 2.68 -16.64
N LYS A 58 -3.06 2.69 -17.23
CA LYS A 58 -3.73 3.89 -17.74
C LYS A 58 -4.19 4.83 -16.62
N GLY A 59 -4.11 4.36 -15.36
CA GLY A 59 -4.43 5.13 -14.17
C GLY A 59 -5.13 4.27 -13.12
N LEU A 60 -5.53 4.93 -12.03
CA LEU A 60 -6.11 4.28 -10.86
C LEU A 60 -7.58 4.67 -10.72
N ILE A 61 -8.46 3.68 -10.54
CA ILE A 61 -9.88 3.88 -10.22
C ILE A 61 -10.07 3.61 -8.73
N ALA A 62 -10.58 4.59 -7.98
CA ALA A 62 -10.92 4.41 -6.57
C ALA A 62 -12.37 3.92 -6.40
N TYR A 63 -12.62 3.03 -5.45
CA TYR A 63 -13.95 2.58 -5.05
C TYR A 63 -14.16 2.75 -3.54
N SER A 64 -15.19 3.51 -3.17
CA SER A 64 -15.65 3.71 -1.79
C SER A 64 -17.15 3.39 -1.69
N PRO A 65 -17.53 2.19 -1.23
CA PRO A 65 -18.92 1.80 -0.98
C PRO A 65 -19.42 2.29 0.39
N LEU A 66 -20.57 1.80 0.86
CA LEU A 66 -20.99 1.99 2.26
C LEU A 66 -20.11 1.21 3.24
N THR A 67 -19.79 -0.04 2.93
CA THR A 67 -18.97 -0.94 3.74
C THR A 67 -18.48 -2.13 2.89
N LEU A 68 -17.36 -2.77 3.22
CA LEU A 68 -16.93 -4.05 2.62
C LEU A 68 -17.34 -5.27 3.45
N SER A 69 -17.80 -5.07 4.69
CA SER A 69 -18.36 -6.12 5.55
C SER A 69 -19.64 -6.76 4.98
N ASN A 70 -20.35 -6.07 4.07
CA ASN A 70 -21.46 -6.63 3.32
C ASN A 70 -20.98 -7.22 1.97
N PRO A 71 -21.17 -8.53 1.71
CA PRO A 71 -20.76 -9.18 0.46
C PRO A 71 -21.28 -8.53 -0.82
N PHE A 72 -22.42 -7.83 -0.78
CA PHE A 72 -22.97 -7.11 -1.94
C PHE A 72 -21.97 -6.09 -2.51
N PHE A 73 -21.40 -5.25 -1.65
CA PHE A 73 -20.41 -4.25 -2.08
C PHE A 73 -19.06 -4.88 -2.41
N LYS A 74 -18.69 -5.98 -1.73
CA LYS A 74 -17.48 -6.73 -2.09
C LYS A 74 -17.58 -7.28 -3.52
N VAL A 75 -18.69 -7.94 -3.88
CA VAL A 75 -18.92 -8.48 -5.23
C VAL A 75 -18.93 -7.37 -6.29
N ILE A 76 -19.51 -6.20 -5.99
CA ILE A 76 -19.44 -5.04 -6.89
C ILE A 76 -17.98 -4.61 -7.11
N GLY A 77 -17.20 -4.46 -6.03
CA GLY A 77 -15.79 -4.07 -6.13
C GLY A 77 -14.90 -5.10 -6.84
N ASP A 78 -15.14 -6.40 -6.61
CA ASP A 78 -14.45 -7.49 -7.33
C ASP A 78 -14.75 -7.43 -8.84
N ASN A 79 -15.98 -7.09 -9.25
CA ASN A 79 -16.34 -6.90 -10.66
C ASN A 79 -15.76 -5.61 -11.26
N ILE A 80 -15.75 -4.50 -10.52
CA ILE A 80 -15.09 -3.25 -10.91
C ILE A 80 -13.61 -3.52 -11.18
N LYS A 81 -12.93 -4.23 -10.29
CA LYS A 81 -11.53 -4.64 -10.45
C LYS A 81 -11.32 -5.47 -11.70
N ALA A 82 -12.08 -6.55 -11.87
CA ALA A 82 -11.94 -7.44 -13.01
C ALA A 82 -12.18 -6.73 -14.36
N GLU A 83 -13.06 -5.72 -14.42
CA GLU A 83 -13.28 -4.95 -15.65
C GLU A 83 -12.23 -3.85 -15.86
N ALA A 84 -11.79 -3.17 -14.79
CA ALA A 84 -10.71 -2.20 -14.83
C ALA A 84 -9.41 -2.82 -15.36
N GLU A 85 -9.03 -4.00 -14.86
CA GLU A 85 -7.81 -4.73 -15.25
C GLU A 85 -7.83 -5.09 -16.75
N LYS A 86 -8.94 -5.61 -17.29
CA LYS A 86 -9.09 -5.88 -18.74
C LYS A 86 -8.88 -4.62 -19.59
N ASN A 87 -9.30 -3.47 -19.07
CA ASN A 87 -9.18 -2.19 -19.74
C ASN A 87 -7.83 -1.50 -19.49
N GLY A 88 -6.93 -2.08 -18.69
CA GLY A 88 -5.59 -1.57 -18.40
C GLY A 88 -5.53 -0.51 -17.30
N TYR A 89 -6.49 -0.50 -16.38
CA TYR A 89 -6.50 0.34 -15.18
C TYR A 89 -6.22 -0.48 -13.93
N GLU A 90 -5.67 0.17 -12.91
CA GLU A 90 -5.58 -0.37 -11.55
C GLU A 90 -6.82 0.04 -10.73
N THR A 91 -7.09 -0.65 -9.61
CA THR A 91 -8.16 -0.28 -8.68
C THR A 91 -7.68 -0.18 -7.24
N LEU A 92 -8.11 0.86 -6.53
CA LEU A 92 -8.03 0.96 -5.07
C LEU A 92 -9.42 0.85 -4.47
N MET A 93 -9.63 -0.11 -3.58
CA MET A 93 -10.89 -0.35 -2.90
C MET A 93 -10.67 -0.15 -1.40
N VAL A 94 -11.39 0.80 -0.80
CA VAL A 94 -11.23 1.16 0.61
C VAL A 94 -12.57 1.07 1.32
N ASP A 95 -12.57 0.51 2.53
CA ASP A 95 -13.77 0.38 3.34
C ASP A 95 -13.96 1.61 4.23
N PRO A 96 -15.00 2.45 4.06
CA PRO A 96 -15.34 3.49 5.03
C PRO A 96 -16.10 2.95 6.25
N ASP A 97 -16.55 1.70 6.25
CA ASP A 97 -17.23 1.04 7.38
C ASP A 97 -18.42 1.82 7.93
N MET A 98 -19.24 2.36 7.01
CA MET A 98 -20.40 3.23 7.27
C MET A 98 -20.07 4.56 7.98
N ASP A 99 -18.79 4.89 8.19
CA ASP A 99 -18.35 6.15 8.80
C ASP A 99 -18.20 7.26 7.74
N VAL A 100 -19.04 8.29 7.88
CA VAL A 100 -19.08 9.47 6.99
C VAL A 100 -17.77 10.25 7.00
N LYS A 101 -17.11 10.39 8.15
CA LYS A 101 -15.83 11.12 8.24
C LYS A 101 -14.73 10.32 7.54
N LYS A 102 -14.65 9.02 7.80
CA LYS A 102 -13.69 8.12 7.15
C LYS A 102 -13.88 8.09 5.63
N GLN A 103 -15.12 8.15 5.15
CA GLN A 103 -15.39 8.30 3.71
C GLN A 103 -14.95 9.67 3.16
N SER A 104 -15.18 10.77 3.88
CA SER A 104 -14.67 12.09 3.48
C SER A 104 -13.14 12.12 3.43
N ASP A 105 -12.45 11.57 4.43
CA ASP A 105 -10.99 11.45 4.48
C ASP A 105 -10.46 10.63 3.28
N GLN A 106 -11.14 9.54 2.91
CA GLN A 106 -10.83 8.74 1.72
C GLN A 106 -10.98 9.53 0.42
N MET A 107 -12.05 10.33 0.28
CA MET A 107 -12.24 11.19 -0.89
C MET A 107 -11.11 12.21 -1.03
N GLU A 108 -10.66 12.80 0.08
CA GLU A 108 -9.50 13.73 0.09
C GLU A 108 -8.20 13.04 -0.33
N ASP A 109 -7.95 11.80 0.13
CA ASP A 109 -6.81 10.98 -0.34
C ASP A 109 -6.89 10.67 -1.83
N PHE A 110 -8.05 10.24 -2.33
CA PHE A 110 -8.25 9.93 -3.75
C PHE A 110 -7.99 11.15 -4.65
N ILE A 111 -8.51 12.31 -4.26
CA ILE A 111 -8.27 13.58 -4.94
C ILE A 111 -6.78 13.94 -4.90
N SER A 112 -6.13 13.82 -3.74
CA SER A 112 -4.72 14.16 -3.54
C SER A 112 -3.78 13.25 -4.34
N ARG A 113 -4.16 11.98 -4.50
CA ARG A 113 -3.43 10.98 -5.30
C ARG A 113 -3.69 11.08 -6.80
N GLY A 114 -4.59 11.96 -7.24
CA GLY A 114 -4.90 12.17 -8.66
C GLY A 114 -5.47 10.92 -9.33
N VAL A 115 -6.38 10.21 -8.66
CA VAL A 115 -7.05 9.03 -9.24
C VAL A 115 -7.82 9.43 -10.51
N THR A 116 -7.87 8.52 -11.48
CA THR A 116 -8.52 8.75 -12.79
C THR A 116 -10.04 8.78 -12.70
N ALA A 117 -10.61 8.05 -11.74
CA ALA A 117 -12.04 8.07 -11.45
C ALA A 117 -12.29 7.66 -9.99
N ILE A 118 -13.42 8.12 -9.44
CA ILE A 118 -13.93 7.69 -8.13
C ILE A 118 -15.33 7.09 -8.34
N ILE A 119 -15.51 5.85 -7.90
CA ILE A 119 -16.80 5.17 -7.81
C ILE A 119 -17.23 5.23 -6.34
N LEU A 120 -18.36 5.89 -6.07
CA LEU A 120 -18.80 6.24 -4.72
C LEU A 120 -20.22 5.72 -4.43
N VAL A 121 -20.40 5.12 -3.26
CA VAL A 121 -21.72 4.92 -2.64
C VAL A 121 -21.70 5.67 -1.29
N PRO A 122 -22.37 6.83 -1.17
CA PRO A 122 -22.16 7.74 -0.04
C PRO A 122 -22.81 7.22 1.25
N CYS A 123 -22.05 7.19 2.35
CA CYS A 123 -22.51 6.83 3.70
C CYS A 123 -23.61 7.76 4.21
N ASP A 124 -23.50 9.06 3.91
CA ASP A 124 -24.63 9.99 3.95
C ASP A 124 -24.65 10.88 2.69
N ARG A 125 -25.84 11.03 2.11
CA ARG A 125 -26.04 11.72 0.82
C ARG A 125 -25.78 13.22 0.87
N LEU A 126 -25.89 13.86 2.04
CA LEU A 126 -25.74 15.31 2.20
C LEU A 126 -24.30 15.64 2.63
N SER A 127 -23.78 14.89 3.59
CA SER A 127 -22.48 15.13 4.22
C SER A 127 -21.30 14.86 3.28
N ILE A 128 -21.46 13.96 2.31
CA ILE A 128 -20.44 13.62 1.30
C ILE A 128 -20.50 14.56 0.07
N GLY A 129 -21.57 15.35 -0.08
CA GLY A 129 -21.75 16.30 -1.18
C GLY A 129 -20.57 17.27 -1.40
N PRO A 130 -19.98 17.87 -0.34
CA PRO A 130 -18.78 18.69 -0.45
C PRO A 130 -17.57 17.96 -1.05
N SER A 131 -17.34 16.70 -0.67
CA SER A 131 -16.24 15.87 -1.20
C SER A 131 -16.42 15.53 -2.68
N VAL A 132 -17.66 15.27 -3.12
CA VAL A 132 -17.98 15.10 -4.55
C VAL A 132 -17.74 16.39 -5.33
N LYS A 133 -18.13 17.55 -4.78
CA LYS A 133 -17.85 18.85 -5.39
C LYS A 133 -16.34 19.12 -5.50
N ALA A 134 -15.58 18.80 -4.46
CA ALA A 134 -14.12 18.94 -4.45
C ALA A 134 -13.43 18.02 -5.47
N ALA A 135 -13.96 16.81 -5.71
CA ALA A 135 -13.47 15.92 -6.77
C ALA A 135 -13.71 16.50 -8.16
N ASN A 136 -14.96 16.89 -8.47
CA ASN A 136 -15.34 17.47 -9.77
C ASN A 136 -14.61 18.79 -10.10
N GLU A 137 -14.11 19.51 -9.09
CA GLU A 137 -13.27 20.71 -9.27
C GLU A 137 -11.81 20.41 -9.67
N LYS A 138 -11.43 19.13 -9.71
CA LYS A 138 -10.06 18.66 -9.98
C LYS A 138 -9.90 17.90 -11.28
N GLY A 139 -10.98 17.34 -11.83
CA GLY A 139 -11.02 16.58 -13.09
C GLY A 139 -12.19 15.61 -13.13
#